data_AF-A0A1D1ZSZ6-F1
#
_entry.id   AF-A0A1D1ZSZ6-F1
#
_cell.length_a   1.000
_cell.length_b   1.000
_cell.length_c   1.000
_cell.angle_alpha   90.00
_cell.angle_beta   90.00
_cell.angle_gamma   90.00
#
_symmetry.space_group_name_H-M   'P 1'
#
loop_
_entity.id
_entity.type
_entity.pdbx_description
1 polymer ?
#
loop_
_entity_poly.entity_id
_entity_poly.type
_entity_poly.pdbx_seq_one_letter_code
_entity_poly.pdbx_strand_id
1 'polypeptide(L)'
;MTPYSHRLPLQPDTYTSHPWRARVADTGAEIGEYVGPGATLTVLPGARLRVEPGLQPRRPPDMHVAPWGWYRQRGRCARGHPIYAFDCVPDAAVRLAAFTMDCMTAHLPAPAVSRMHGWGAFLAIIGRGQVTTDIPQYAQYRGQDSGNGGGRVETATRGLGGGTSNPVSSVGEENLTMEDDVHYGCESILIHEWAHAVMDLGYAEQPLQAEIVECWKAAEKRGTYVKGSYIISNPGEYWAEASQAWFEATMRDDVTSGLKTRDAVKRADPWLASLLTRVYGDGPWRYWHTCPRPFTGDEARWQAGRALGGRTVPPVAPYQAVGGAELGWPAQAGP
;
A
#
# COMPACT_ATOMS: atom_id res chain seq x y z
N MET A 1 14.07 -46.62 -3.51
CA MET A 1 14.53 -45.56 -4.44
C MET A 1 15.17 -44.46 -3.62
N THR A 2 16.38 -44.04 -3.96
CA THR A 2 17.06 -42.90 -3.33
C THR A 2 16.37 -41.60 -3.74
N PRO A 3 16.18 -40.61 -2.84
CA PRO A 3 15.62 -39.32 -3.23
C PRO A 3 16.42 -38.66 -4.35
N TYR A 4 15.72 -38.05 -5.31
CA TYR A 4 16.31 -37.28 -6.39
C TYR A 4 15.80 -35.85 -6.34
N SER A 5 16.71 -34.88 -6.36
CA SER A 5 16.40 -33.45 -6.30
C SER A 5 16.79 -32.78 -7.61
N HIS A 6 15.88 -32.01 -8.17
CA HIS A 6 16.14 -31.20 -9.35
C HIS A 6 15.86 -29.73 -9.04
N ARG A 7 16.80 -28.87 -9.40
CA ARG A 7 16.66 -27.42 -9.30
C ARG A 7 16.17 -26.91 -10.64
N LEU A 8 15.00 -26.29 -10.67
CA LEU A 8 14.51 -25.63 -11.88
C LEU A 8 15.27 -24.30 -12.05
N PRO A 9 16.06 -24.13 -13.13
CA PRO A 9 16.82 -22.92 -13.36
C PRO A 9 15.92 -21.77 -13.85
N LEU A 10 16.35 -20.54 -13.55
CA LEU A 10 15.80 -19.31 -14.14
C LEU A 10 15.94 -19.36 -15.67
N GLN A 11 14.88 -19.04 -16.41
CA GLN A 11 15.08 -18.41 -17.71
C GLN A 11 15.29 -16.91 -17.46
N PRO A 12 16.38 -16.29 -17.96
CA PRO A 12 16.76 -14.90 -17.66
C PRO A 12 15.67 -13.85 -17.89
N ASP A 13 14.67 -14.18 -18.72
CA ASP A 13 13.64 -13.24 -19.20
C ASP A 13 12.22 -13.65 -18.76
N THR A 14 12.09 -14.43 -17.69
CA THR A 14 10.78 -14.91 -17.23
C THR A 14 10.36 -14.32 -15.88
N TYR A 15 9.09 -13.93 -15.81
CA TYR A 15 8.45 -13.36 -14.64
C TYR A 15 8.51 -14.31 -13.44
N THR A 16 9.20 -13.92 -12.38
CA THR A 16 9.24 -14.65 -11.09
C THR A 16 7.90 -14.65 -10.35
N SER A 17 6.87 -14.00 -10.91
CA SER A 17 5.51 -13.88 -10.40
C SER A 17 4.50 -14.82 -11.06
N HIS A 18 4.88 -15.53 -12.13
CA HIS A 18 3.97 -16.45 -12.81
C HIS A 18 3.94 -17.82 -12.12
N PRO A 19 2.76 -18.43 -11.94
CA PRO A 19 2.65 -19.80 -11.47
C PRO A 19 3.17 -20.78 -12.52
N TRP A 20 4.23 -21.47 -12.19
CA TRP A 20 4.80 -22.53 -13.01
C TRP A 20 4.30 -23.88 -12.53
N ARG A 21 3.74 -24.67 -13.46
CA ARG A 21 3.20 -26.00 -13.16
C ARG A 21 4.18 -27.07 -13.60
N ALA A 22 4.63 -27.89 -12.66
CA ALA A 22 5.37 -29.11 -12.96
C ALA A 22 4.37 -30.21 -13.32
N ARG A 23 4.56 -30.85 -14.48
CA ARG A 23 3.74 -31.97 -14.96
C ARG A 23 4.60 -33.19 -15.22
N VAL A 24 4.03 -34.37 -15.03
CA VAL A 24 4.63 -35.62 -15.51
C VAL A 24 4.58 -35.59 -17.04
N ALA A 25 5.74 -35.74 -17.69
CA ALA A 25 5.85 -35.64 -19.15
C ALA A 25 4.91 -36.62 -19.88
N ASP A 26 4.80 -37.85 -19.36
CA ASP A 26 4.12 -38.95 -20.04
C ASP A 26 2.59 -38.92 -19.85
N THR A 27 2.12 -38.38 -18.73
CA THR A 27 0.69 -38.41 -18.35
C THR A 27 0.04 -37.05 -18.32
N GLY A 28 0.82 -35.96 -18.36
CA GLY A 28 0.36 -34.59 -18.17
C GLY A 28 -0.13 -34.29 -16.74
N ALA A 29 -0.06 -35.26 -15.83
CA ALA A 29 -0.52 -35.13 -14.45
C ALA A 29 0.27 -34.04 -13.73
N GLU A 30 -0.44 -33.10 -13.13
CA GLU A 30 0.16 -31.99 -12.40
C GLU A 30 0.74 -32.46 -11.07
N ILE A 31 2.02 -32.19 -10.85
CA ILE A 31 2.78 -32.62 -9.68
C ILE A 31 2.83 -31.48 -8.64
N GLY A 32 2.79 -30.23 -9.08
CA GLY A 32 2.77 -29.05 -8.21
C GLY A 32 2.91 -27.73 -8.97
N GLU A 33 2.72 -26.63 -8.24
CA GLU A 33 2.84 -25.25 -8.74
C GLU A 33 3.88 -24.49 -7.90
N TYR A 34 4.72 -23.66 -8.53
CA TYR A 34 5.67 -22.80 -7.83
C TYR A 34 5.64 -21.36 -8.36
N VAL A 35 5.89 -20.40 -7.49
CA VAL A 35 6.03 -18.98 -7.81
C VAL A 35 7.26 -18.45 -7.09
N GLY A 36 8.17 -17.82 -7.83
CA GLY A 36 9.36 -17.20 -7.25
C GLY A 36 10.61 -17.39 -8.11
N PRO A 37 11.77 -16.95 -7.60
CA PRO A 37 13.05 -16.98 -8.33
C PRO A 37 13.62 -18.40 -8.53
N GLY A 38 12.94 -19.43 -8.01
CA GLY A 38 13.28 -20.83 -8.18
C GLY A 38 12.55 -21.70 -7.17
N ALA A 39 12.54 -23.01 -7.42
CA ALA A 39 12.05 -24.02 -6.48
C ALA A 39 12.93 -25.27 -6.58
N THR A 40 13.12 -25.96 -5.45
CA THR A 40 13.72 -27.30 -5.43
C THR A 40 12.60 -28.32 -5.34
N LEU A 41 12.48 -29.19 -6.35
CA LEU A 41 11.57 -30.33 -6.32
C LEU A 41 12.36 -31.57 -5.93
N THR A 42 11.95 -32.23 -4.86
CA THR A 42 12.53 -33.48 -4.40
C THR A 42 11.48 -34.59 -4.48
N VAL A 43 11.75 -35.59 -5.32
CA VAL A 43 10.93 -36.80 -5.42
C VAL A 43 11.38 -37.78 -4.34
N LEU A 44 10.47 -38.10 -3.42
CA LEU A 44 10.67 -39.02 -2.31
C LEU A 44 10.12 -40.42 -2.68
N PRO A 45 10.53 -41.49 -1.96
CA PRO A 45 9.96 -42.82 -2.14
C PRO A 45 8.43 -42.82 -2.06
N GLY A 46 7.78 -43.62 -2.92
CA GLY A 46 6.32 -43.74 -2.96
C GLY A 46 5.59 -42.58 -3.64
N ALA A 47 6.19 -41.98 -4.67
CA ALA A 47 5.61 -40.88 -5.47
C ALA A 47 5.22 -39.62 -4.64
N ARG A 48 5.91 -39.41 -3.52
CA ARG A 48 5.73 -38.22 -2.68
C ARG A 48 6.64 -37.11 -3.19
N LEU A 49 6.13 -35.88 -3.24
CA LEU A 49 6.91 -34.71 -3.62
C LEU A 49 7.16 -33.83 -2.39
N ARG A 50 8.41 -33.42 -2.18
CA ARG A 50 8.75 -32.30 -1.29
C ARG A 50 9.18 -31.13 -2.14
N VAL A 51 8.64 -29.96 -1.84
CA VAL A 51 9.04 -28.69 -2.46
C VAL A 51 9.48 -27.73 -1.36
N GLU A 52 10.52 -26.95 -1.61
CA GLU A 52 11.15 -26.00 -0.67
C GLU A 52 10.99 -24.55 -1.21
N PRO A 53 11.17 -23.48 -0.37
CA PRO A 53 10.45 -22.20 -0.41
C PRO A 53 10.20 -21.53 -1.78
N GLY A 54 8.98 -20.97 -1.92
CA GLY A 54 8.37 -20.52 -3.19
C GLY A 54 6.98 -21.16 -3.46
N LEU A 55 6.45 -21.92 -2.49
CA LEU A 55 5.19 -22.65 -2.63
C LEU A 55 4.00 -21.86 -2.14
N GLN A 56 2.94 -21.94 -2.93
CA GLN A 56 1.61 -21.52 -2.55
C GLN A 56 0.74 -22.77 -2.35
N PRO A 57 -0.28 -22.73 -1.48
CA PRO A 57 -1.19 -23.86 -1.28
C PRO A 57 -1.84 -24.30 -2.61
N ARG A 58 -2.14 -25.59 -2.72
CA ARG A 58 -2.81 -26.18 -3.89
C ARG A 58 -4.19 -25.52 -4.09
N ARG A 59 -4.50 -25.13 -5.33
CA ARG A 59 -5.82 -24.62 -5.73
C ARG A 59 -6.95 -25.61 -5.36
N PRO A 60 -7.98 -25.20 -4.60
CA PRO A 60 -9.24 -25.92 -4.55
C PRO A 60 -9.84 -25.96 -5.97
N PRO A 61 -10.24 -27.15 -6.49
CA PRO A 61 -10.71 -27.30 -7.88
C PRO A 61 -11.88 -26.38 -8.27
N ASP A 62 -12.63 -25.93 -7.27
CA ASP A 62 -13.86 -25.13 -7.33
C ASP A 62 -13.64 -23.63 -7.13
N MET A 63 -12.41 -23.18 -6.86
CA MET A 63 -12.17 -21.75 -6.64
C MET A 63 -12.06 -21.00 -7.97
N HIS A 64 -12.97 -20.05 -8.18
CA HIS A 64 -12.88 -19.04 -9.23
C HIS A 64 -11.70 -18.11 -8.93
N VAL A 65 -10.65 -18.19 -9.75
CA VAL A 65 -9.51 -17.28 -9.70
C VAL A 65 -9.82 -16.12 -10.63
N ALA A 66 -9.75 -14.89 -10.13
CA ALA A 66 -9.89 -13.70 -10.95
C ALA A 66 -8.83 -13.71 -12.08
N PRO A 67 -9.03 -12.99 -13.20
CA PRO A 67 -8.02 -12.89 -14.26
C PRO A 67 -6.64 -12.42 -13.76
N TRP A 68 -6.61 -11.77 -12.60
CA TRP A 68 -5.45 -11.20 -11.92
C TRP A 68 -4.67 -12.18 -11.03
N GLY A 69 -5.14 -13.42 -10.88
CA GLY A 69 -4.57 -14.41 -9.95
C GLY A 69 -5.21 -14.37 -8.56
N TRP A 70 -4.47 -14.77 -7.52
CA TRP A 70 -4.97 -14.82 -6.15
C TRP A 70 -4.80 -13.48 -5.45
N TYR A 71 -5.87 -12.97 -4.85
CA TYR A 71 -5.76 -11.90 -3.87
C TYR A 71 -5.35 -12.48 -2.52
N ARG A 72 -4.17 -12.11 -2.04
CA ARG A 72 -3.61 -12.64 -0.79
C ARG A 72 -2.71 -11.62 -0.10
N GLN A 73 -2.37 -11.91 1.15
CA GLN A 73 -1.31 -11.16 1.81
C GLN A 73 0.01 -11.42 1.08
N ARG A 74 0.60 -10.35 0.53
CA ARG A 74 1.88 -10.37 -0.20
C ARG A 74 3.03 -9.80 0.62
N GLY A 75 2.73 -9.01 1.66
CA GLY A 75 3.72 -8.39 2.54
C GLY A 75 3.17 -7.96 3.88
N ARG A 76 4.02 -7.32 4.68
CA ARG A 76 3.69 -6.71 5.96
C ARG A 76 4.70 -5.60 6.25
N CYS A 77 4.26 -4.47 6.78
CA CYS A 77 5.17 -3.43 7.29
C CYS A 77 5.75 -3.82 8.66
N ALA A 78 6.84 -3.21 9.09
CA ALA A 78 7.48 -3.43 10.40
C ALA A 78 6.53 -3.16 11.58
N ARG A 79 5.55 -2.25 11.43
CA ARG A 79 4.50 -2.01 12.44
C ARG A 79 3.40 -3.07 12.47
N GLY A 80 3.44 -4.04 11.57
CA GLY A 80 2.59 -5.22 11.59
C GLY A 80 1.34 -5.13 10.71
N HIS A 81 1.09 -4.03 9.99
CA HIS A 81 -0.06 -3.95 9.09
C HIS A 81 0.18 -4.81 7.84
N PRO A 82 -0.77 -5.67 7.45
CA PRO A 82 -0.59 -6.53 6.29
C PRO A 82 -0.77 -5.74 4.99
N ILE A 83 -0.16 -6.25 3.92
CA ILE A 83 -0.27 -5.71 2.56
C ILE A 83 -0.83 -6.82 1.69
N TYR A 84 -2.01 -6.58 1.10
CA TYR A 84 -2.71 -7.50 0.22
C TYR A 84 -2.63 -7.02 -1.23
N ALA A 85 -2.48 -7.95 -2.15
CA ALA A 85 -2.51 -7.66 -3.58
C ALA A 85 -2.82 -8.94 -4.37
N PHE A 86 -3.26 -8.77 -5.61
CA PHE A 86 -3.35 -9.87 -6.56
C PHE A 86 -1.96 -10.30 -7.05
N ASP A 87 -1.85 -11.51 -7.60
CA ASP A 87 -0.58 -12.04 -8.12
C ASP A 87 0.01 -11.22 -9.26
N CYS A 88 -0.82 -10.52 -10.04
CA CYS A 88 -0.36 -9.62 -11.08
C CYS A 88 0.48 -8.44 -10.56
N VAL A 89 0.34 -8.07 -9.29
CA VAL A 89 1.10 -6.96 -8.69
C VAL A 89 2.56 -7.38 -8.44
N PRO A 90 3.55 -6.60 -8.92
CA PRO A 90 4.96 -6.94 -8.80
C PRO A 90 5.43 -6.79 -7.35
N ASP A 91 6.34 -7.67 -6.92
CA ASP A 91 6.90 -7.63 -5.56
C ASP A 91 7.57 -6.29 -5.25
N ALA A 92 8.11 -5.61 -6.26
CA ALA A 92 8.71 -4.28 -6.08
C ALA A 92 7.70 -3.27 -5.50
N ALA A 93 6.45 -3.26 -5.97
CA ALA A 93 5.40 -2.41 -5.42
C ALA A 93 5.08 -2.76 -3.97
N VAL A 94 4.96 -4.06 -3.65
CA VAL A 94 4.74 -4.54 -2.27
C VAL A 94 5.87 -4.08 -1.34
N ARG A 95 7.12 -4.11 -1.81
CA ARG A 95 8.28 -3.65 -1.03
C ARG A 95 8.28 -2.14 -0.78
N LEU A 96 7.99 -1.37 -1.82
CA LEU A 96 7.89 0.09 -1.74
C LEU A 96 6.76 0.49 -0.80
N ALA A 97 5.61 -0.19 -0.86
CA ALA A 97 4.50 0.03 0.05
C ALA A 97 4.89 -0.17 1.53
N ALA A 98 5.46 -1.34 1.87
CA ALA A 98 5.89 -1.65 3.24
C ALA A 98 6.87 -0.60 3.77
N PHE A 99 7.86 -0.25 2.94
CA PHE A 99 8.90 0.70 3.31
C PHE A 99 8.34 2.11 3.55
N THR A 100 7.45 2.60 2.68
CA THR A 100 6.81 3.91 2.84
C THR A 100 5.94 3.95 4.10
N MET A 101 5.15 2.90 4.35
CA MET A 101 4.36 2.77 5.59
C MET A 101 5.26 2.80 6.83
N ASP A 102 6.40 2.11 6.80
CA ASP A 102 7.34 2.05 7.93
C ASP A 102 7.98 3.42 8.21
N CYS A 103 8.38 4.14 7.17
CA CYS A 103 8.94 5.47 7.33
C CYS A 103 7.91 6.47 7.88
N MET A 104 6.70 6.48 7.30
CA MET A 104 5.61 7.35 7.74
C MET A 104 5.21 7.10 9.20
N THR A 105 5.19 5.83 9.62
CA THR A 105 4.72 5.43 10.96
C THR A 105 5.86 5.16 11.94
N ALA A 106 7.10 5.52 11.61
CA ALA A 106 8.27 5.28 12.45
C ALA A 106 8.11 5.83 13.88
N HIS A 107 7.50 7.01 14.02
CA HIS A 107 7.25 7.66 15.30
C HIS A 107 5.80 7.55 15.80
N LEU A 108 4.94 6.83 15.09
CA LEU A 108 3.53 6.70 15.48
C LEU A 108 3.44 6.06 16.88
N PRO A 109 2.68 6.66 17.83
CA PRO A 109 2.54 6.11 19.17
C PRO A 109 1.96 4.70 19.16
N ALA A 110 2.52 3.81 19.99
CA ALA A 110 2.09 2.41 20.05
C ALA A 110 0.57 2.23 20.28
N PRO A 111 -0.12 3.03 21.12
CA PRO A 111 -1.58 2.93 21.25
C PRO A 111 -2.34 3.21 19.96
N ALA A 112 -1.86 4.12 19.10
CA ALA A 112 -2.49 4.40 17.81
C ALA A 112 -2.32 3.21 16.85
N VAL A 113 -1.11 2.65 16.77
CA VAL A 113 -0.85 1.42 15.99
C VAL A 113 -1.74 0.27 16.47
N SER A 114 -1.87 0.06 17.79
CA SER A 114 -2.74 -0.98 18.34
C SER A 114 -4.21 -0.79 17.99
N ARG A 115 -4.71 0.45 17.97
CA ARG A 115 -6.09 0.73 17.52
C ARG A 115 -6.29 0.47 16.04
N MET A 116 -5.33 0.87 15.20
CA MET A 116 -5.36 0.53 13.77
C MET A 116 -5.44 -0.99 13.57
N HIS A 117 -4.68 -1.78 14.34
CA HIS A 117 -4.80 -3.24 14.33
C HIS A 117 -6.17 -3.73 14.80
N GLY A 118 -6.71 -3.14 15.87
CA GLY A 118 -8.04 -3.48 16.40
C GLY A 118 -9.17 -3.26 15.40
N TRP A 119 -9.05 -2.25 14.54
CA TRP A 119 -9.96 -2.00 13.42
C TRP A 119 -9.70 -2.87 12.18
N GLY A 120 -8.63 -3.67 12.17
CA GLY A 120 -8.26 -4.49 11.02
C GLY A 120 -7.63 -3.70 9.87
N ALA A 121 -6.91 -2.61 10.16
CA ALA A 121 -6.27 -1.78 9.15
C ALA A 121 -5.26 -2.55 8.30
N PHE A 122 -5.41 -2.51 6.98
CA PHE A 122 -4.44 -3.06 6.02
C PHE A 122 -4.41 -2.27 4.72
N LEU A 123 -3.32 -2.46 3.96
CA LEU A 123 -3.14 -1.84 2.65
C LEU A 123 -3.47 -2.84 1.53
N ALA A 124 -4.29 -2.44 0.57
CA ALA A 124 -4.51 -3.14 -0.70
C ALA A 124 -3.76 -2.44 -1.84
N ILE A 125 -3.01 -3.19 -2.66
CA ILE A 125 -2.38 -2.64 -3.87
C ILE A 125 -3.23 -3.01 -5.07
N ILE A 126 -3.58 -2.00 -5.87
CA ILE A 126 -4.35 -2.15 -7.11
C ILE A 126 -3.36 -2.28 -8.26
N GLY A 127 -3.39 -3.40 -8.98
CA GLY A 127 -2.52 -3.61 -10.15
C GLY A 127 -2.89 -2.69 -11.32
N ARG A 128 -1.94 -2.44 -12.24
CA ARG A 128 -2.13 -1.49 -13.36
C ARG A 128 -3.27 -1.87 -14.30
N GLY A 129 -3.48 -3.17 -14.50
CA GLY A 129 -4.59 -3.68 -15.32
C GLY A 129 -5.93 -3.77 -14.59
N GLN A 130 -5.94 -3.55 -13.27
CA GLN A 130 -7.12 -3.70 -12.41
C GLN A 130 -7.87 -2.38 -12.26
N VAL A 131 -9.16 -2.46 -11.92
CA VAL A 131 -9.94 -1.31 -11.43
C VAL A 131 -10.08 -1.38 -9.91
N THR A 132 -10.46 -0.28 -9.25
CA THR A 132 -10.58 -0.23 -7.78
C THR A 132 -11.48 -1.31 -7.20
N THR A 133 -12.60 -1.60 -7.88
CA THR A 133 -13.61 -2.57 -7.43
C THR A 133 -13.23 -4.03 -7.72
N ASP A 134 -12.05 -4.30 -8.29
CA ASP A 134 -11.45 -5.63 -8.31
C ASP A 134 -10.91 -6.03 -6.93
N ILE A 135 -10.57 -5.05 -6.08
CA ILE A 135 -10.26 -5.30 -4.67
C ILE A 135 -11.55 -5.79 -3.99
N PRO A 136 -11.55 -6.98 -3.35
CA PRO A 136 -12.77 -7.57 -2.79
C PRO A 136 -13.52 -6.65 -1.81
N GLN A 137 -12.80 -5.88 -1.01
CA GLN A 137 -13.36 -4.95 -0.02
C GLN A 137 -14.02 -3.72 -0.64
N TYR A 138 -13.83 -3.49 -1.94
CA TYR A 138 -14.43 -2.40 -2.70
C TYR A 138 -15.47 -2.87 -3.71
N ALA A 139 -15.78 -4.18 -3.79
CA ALA A 139 -16.75 -4.72 -4.74
C ALA A 139 -18.14 -4.06 -4.63
N GLN A 140 -18.54 -3.62 -3.44
CA GLN A 140 -19.78 -2.89 -3.18
C GLN A 140 -19.86 -1.51 -3.85
N TYR A 141 -18.71 -0.90 -4.19
CA TYR A 141 -18.64 0.39 -4.89
C TYR A 141 -18.79 0.25 -6.41
N ARG A 142 -18.99 -0.99 -6.91
CA ARG A 142 -19.17 -1.26 -8.34
C ARG A 142 -20.28 -0.40 -8.90
N GLY A 143 -19.89 0.40 -9.87
CA GLY A 143 -20.77 1.26 -10.61
C GLY A 143 -21.22 2.56 -9.93
N GLN A 144 -20.71 2.85 -8.73
CA GLN A 144 -20.96 4.11 -8.04
C GLN A 144 -20.09 5.24 -8.62
N ASP A 145 -20.59 6.47 -8.52
CA ASP A 145 -19.84 7.67 -8.89
C ASP A 145 -18.75 7.97 -7.85
N SER A 146 -17.61 8.50 -8.31
CA SER A 146 -16.44 8.74 -7.45
C SER A 146 -16.61 9.89 -6.46
N GLY A 147 -17.56 10.80 -6.70
CA GLY A 147 -17.76 12.01 -5.89
C GLY A 147 -16.66 13.09 -6.04
N ASN A 148 -15.51 12.75 -6.64
CA ASN A 148 -14.29 13.57 -6.64
C ASN A 148 -14.04 14.30 -7.97
N GLY A 149 -15.09 14.83 -8.60
CA GLY A 149 -14.97 15.60 -9.85
C GLY A 149 -15.23 14.82 -11.14
N GLY A 150 -15.76 13.59 -11.04
CA GLY A 150 -16.36 12.86 -12.16
C GLY A 150 -15.87 11.43 -12.33
N GLY A 151 -16.63 10.64 -13.09
CA GLY A 151 -16.34 9.24 -13.36
C GLY A 151 -16.80 8.28 -12.25
N ARG A 152 -16.57 6.99 -12.49
CA ARG A 152 -16.95 5.92 -11.56
C ARG A 152 -15.80 5.62 -10.61
N VAL A 153 -16.09 5.16 -9.39
CA VAL A 153 -15.07 4.72 -8.42
C VAL A 153 -14.05 3.78 -9.07
N GLU A 154 -14.52 2.87 -9.93
CA GLU A 154 -13.72 1.85 -10.63
C GLU A 154 -12.54 2.44 -11.42
N THR A 155 -12.77 3.56 -12.13
CA THR A 155 -11.81 4.10 -13.10
C THR A 155 -11.24 5.45 -12.70
N ALA A 156 -11.90 6.18 -11.79
CA ALA A 156 -11.50 7.51 -11.38
C ALA A 156 -10.58 7.53 -10.15
N THR A 157 -10.54 6.44 -9.37
CA THR A 157 -9.74 6.36 -8.16
C THR A 157 -8.68 5.28 -8.30
N ARG A 158 -7.49 5.50 -7.74
CA ARG A 158 -6.49 4.43 -7.51
C ARG A 158 -6.02 4.39 -6.06
N GLY A 159 -6.53 5.29 -5.22
CA GLY A 159 -6.35 5.31 -3.78
C GLY A 159 -7.68 5.58 -3.10
N LEU A 160 -7.86 4.96 -1.94
CA LEU A 160 -8.98 5.19 -1.03
C LEU A 160 -8.46 5.05 0.40
N GLY A 161 -8.89 5.96 1.27
CA GLY A 161 -8.50 6.00 2.67
C GLY A 161 -9.20 4.93 3.50
N GLY A 162 -8.50 4.41 4.51
CA GLY A 162 -9.10 3.46 5.45
C GLY A 162 -9.84 4.21 6.56
N GLY A 163 -11.03 3.74 6.93
CA GLY A 163 -11.84 4.30 8.02
C GLY A 163 -12.66 3.22 8.73
N THR A 164 -13.39 3.59 9.79
CA THR A 164 -14.08 2.60 10.64
C THR A 164 -15.16 1.78 9.92
N SER A 165 -15.73 2.29 8.82
CA SER A 165 -16.67 1.57 7.96
C SER A 165 -16.00 0.63 6.95
N ASN A 166 -14.75 0.93 6.58
CA ASN A 166 -13.94 0.13 5.67
C ASN A 166 -12.46 0.35 6.00
N PRO A 167 -11.79 -0.54 6.75
CA PRO A 167 -10.45 -0.30 7.28
C PRO A 167 -9.35 -0.46 6.21
N VAL A 168 -9.71 -0.61 4.95
CA VAL A 168 -8.78 -0.82 3.84
C VAL A 168 -8.36 0.52 3.25
N SER A 169 -7.06 0.81 3.34
CA SER A 169 -6.44 1.80 2.48
C SER A 169 -5.99 1.15 1.18
N SER A 170 -5.94 1.91 0.09
CA SER A 170 -5.42 1.39 -1.18
C SER A 170 -4.55 2.38 -1.94
N VAL A 171 -3.76 1.83 -2.85
CA VAL A 171 -2.90 2.60 -3.76
C VAL A 171 -2.63 1.80 -5.04
N GLY A 172 -2.54 2.47 -6.19
CA GLY A 172 -2.12 1.88 -7.45
C GLY A 172 -0.63 1.53 -7.46
N GLU A 173 -0.27 0.40 -8.07
CA GLU A 173 1.14 0.00 -8.18
C GLU A 173 1.99 1.02 -8.98
N GLU A 174 1.38 1.72 -9.93
CA GLU A 174 2.00 2.78 -10.71
C GLU A 174 2.40 3.97 -9.84
N ASN A 175 1.62 4.30 -8.81
CA ASN A 175 1.96 5.35 -7.84
C ASN A 175 3.07 4.89 -6.90
N LEU A 176 3.03 3.64 -6.44
CA LEU A 176 4.09 3.09 -5.59
C LEU A 176 5.44 3.08 -6.30
N THR A 177 5.44 2.74 -7.59
CA THR A 177 6.66 2.66 -8.43
C THR A 177 7.00 3.99 -9.10
N MET A 178 6.10 4.96 -9.08
CA MET A 178 6.15 6.22 -9.82
C MET A 178 6.46 5.99 -11.31
N GLU A 179 5.84 4.97 -11.92
CA GLU A 179 6.08 4.55 -13.31
C GLU A 179 4.83 4.78 -14.18
N ASP A 180 4.90 5.74 -15.09
CA ASP A 180 3.80 6.11 -15.99
C ASP A 180 2.46 6.33 -15.25
N ASP A 181 2.50 6.92 -14.05
CA ASP A 181 1.32 7.23 -13.26
C ASP A 181 0.62 8.47 -13.82
N VAL A 182 -0.46 8.23 -14.56
CA VAL A 182 -1.30 9.27 -15.18
C VAL A 182 -2.33 9.86 -14.22
N HIS A 183 -2.55 9.24 -13.06
CA HIS A 183 -3.54 9.70 -12.08
C HIS A 183 -2.90 10.63 -11.06
N TYR A 184 -1.76 10.22 -10.51
CA TYR A 184 -1.15 10.84 -9.34
C TYR A 184 0.37 10.98 -9.44
N GLY A 185 0.92 11.11 -10.65
CA GLY A 185 2.37 11.17 -10.88
C GLY A 185 3.12 12.33 -10.21
N CYS A 186 2.42 13.28 -9.57
CA CYS A 186 2.99 14.41 -8.84
C CYS A 186 2.95 14.29 -7.31
N GLU A 187 2.54 13.13 -6.78
CA GLU A 187 2.37 12.90 -5.35
C GLU A 187 2.45 11.43 -4.94
N SER A 188 2.63 11.15 -3.65
CA SER A 188 2.48 9.81 -3.09
C SER A 188 1.10 9.64 -2.48
N ILE A 189 0.22 8.90 -3.17
CA ILE A 189 -1.12 8.58 -2.69
C ILE A 189 -1.08 7.66 -1.47
N LEU A 190 -0.12 6.74 -1.38
CA LEU A 190 0.01 5.92 -0.18
C LEU A 190 0.12 6.75 1.11
N ILE A 191 0.85 7.88 1.10
CA ILE A 191 1.01 8.72 2.29
C ILE A 191 -0.31 9.44 2.61
N HIS A 192 -1.06 9.84 1.59
CA HIS A 192 -2.39 10.43 1.74
C HIS A 192 -3.37 9.42 2.35
N GLU A 193 -3.56 8.27 1.71
CA GLU A 193 -4.58 7.30 2.11
C GLU A 193 -4.26 6.63 3.44
N TRP A 194 -2.98 6.43 3.73
CA TRP A 194 -2.57 5.92 5.03
C TRP A 194 -2.70 6.99 6.14
N ALA A 195 -2.67 8.29 5.81
CA ALA A 195 -2.94 9.35 6.77
C ALA A 195 -4.41 9.37 7.20
N HIS A 196 -5.34 9.12 6.27
CA HIS A 196 -6.75 8.85 6.59
C HIS A 196 -6.86 7.68 7.59
N ALA A 197 -6.21 6.54 7.31
CA ALA A 197 -6.23 5.40 8.24
C ALA A 197 -5.61 5.72 9.61
N VAL A 198 -4.55 6.51 9.67
CA VAL A 198 -3.97 6.96 10.94
C VAL A 198 -4.98 7.81 11.73
N MET A 199 -5.66 8.75 11.08
CA MET A 199 -6.67 9.59 11.74
C MET A 199 -7.89 8.76 12.16
N ASP A 200 -8.50 8.04 11.22
CA ASP A 200 -9.81 7.43 11.39
C ASP A 200 -9.79 6.03 11.99
N LEU A 201 -8.64 5.36 12.06
CA LEU A 201 -8.49 4.09 12.77
C LEU A 201 -7.56 4.23 13.97
N GLY A 202 -6.46 4.97 13.81
CA GLY A 202 -5.49 5.19 14.88
C GLY A 202 -5.96 6.17 15.95
N TYR A 203 -6.88 7.08 15.62
CA TYR A 203 -7.42 8.08 16.56
C TYR A 203 -8.95 8.15 16.58
N ALA A 204 -9.66 7.18 15.98
CA ALA A 204 -11.09 7.01 16.17
C ALA A 204 -11.47 7.09 17.66
N GLU A 205 -12.44 7.94 17.96
CA GLU A 205 -12.99 8.15 19.31
C GLU A 205 -11.95 8.65 20.33
N GLN A 206 -10.80 9.15 19.87
CA GLN A 206 -9.77 9.76 20.71
C GLN A 206 -9.84 11.29 20.63
N PRO A 207 -9.46 12.02 21.71
CA PRO A 207 -9.48 13.48 21.72
C PRO A 207 -8.72 14.13 20.55
N LEU A 208 -7.64 13.50 20.05
CA LEU A 208 -6.87 14.03 18.93
C LEU A 208 -7.72 14.18 17.65
N GLN A 209 -8.63 13.25 17.36
CA GLN A 209 -9.46 13.35 16.16
C GLN A 209 -10.38 14.57 16.22
N ALA A 210 -10.98 14.85 17.39
CA ALA A 210 -11.75 16.06 17.61
C ALA A 210 -10.88 17.33 17.49
N GLU A 211 -9.65 17.29 18.01
CA GLU A 211 -8.69 18.39 17.93
C GLU A 211 -8.30 18.70 16.46
N ILE A 212 -8.16 17.69 15.60
CA ILE A 212 -7.95 17.86 14.16
C ILE A 212 -9.15 18.57 13.51
N VAL A 213 -10.38 18.17 13.86
CA VAL A 213 -11.61 18.79 13.34
C VAL A 213 -11.73 20.25 13.78
N GLU A 214 -11.36 20.57 15.02
CA GLU A 214 -11.35 21.94 15.53
C GLU A 214 -10.27 22.79 14.84
N CYS A 215 -9.10 22.21 14.61
CA CYS A 215 -8.01 22.85 13.88
C CYS A 215 -8.43 23.19 12.44
N TRP A 216 -9.07 22.24 11.74
CA TRP A 216 -9.64 22.44 10.40
C TRP A 216 -10.65 23.59 10.37
N LYS A 217 -11.64 23.59 11.29
CA LYS A 217 -12.64 24.68 11.38
C LYS A 217 -11.99 26.04 11.61
N ALA A 218 -10.96 26.09 12.45
CA ALA A 218 -10.22 27.30 12.71
C ALA A 218 -9.41 27.76 11.49
N ALA A 219 -8.82 26.84 10.73
CA ALA A 219 -8.10 27.13 9.50
C ALA A 219 -9.05 27.67 8.41
N GLU A 220 -10.23 27.06 8.24
CA GLU A 220 -11.29 27.51 7.33
C GLU A 220 -11.74 28.93 7.68
N LYS A 221 -12.08 29.18 8.95
CA LYS A 221 -12.51 30.50 9.43
C LYS A 221 -11.48 31.60 9.20
N ARG A 222 -10.18 31.27 9.33
CA ARG A 222 -9.08 32.22 9.11
C ARG A 222 -8.77 32.43 7.63
N GLY A 223 -9.27 31.57 6.73
CA GLY A 223 -8.87 31.58 5.32
C GLY A 223 -7.41 31.18 5.13
N THR A 224 -6.93 30.22 5.93
CA THR A 224 -5.51 29.77 5.91
C THR A 224 -5.11 29.19 4.55
N TYR A 225 -6.06 28.52 3.89
CA TYR A 225 -5.89 27.92 2.56
C TYR A 225 -6.87 28.54 1.57
N VAL A 226 -6.56 28.44 0.27
CA VAL A 226 -7.41 28.96 -0.80
C VAL A 226 -8.79 28.31 -0.70
N LYS A 227 -9.84 29.12 -0.64
CA LYS A 227 -11.22 28.65 -0.55
C LYS A 227 -11.54 27.75 -1.76
N GLY A 228 -12.06 26.55 -1.48
CA GLY A 228 -12.39 25.56 -2.50
C GLY A 228 -11.24 24.64 -2.90
N SER A 229 -10.03 24.83 -2.35
CA SER A 229 -8.96 23.83 -2.46
C SER A 229 -9.33 22.55 -1.71
N TYR A 230 -8.79 21.42 -2.17
CA TYR A 230 -9.14 20.10 -1.63
C TYR A 230 -8.71 19.93 -0.16
N ILE A 231 -7.54 20.48 0.22
CA ILE A 231 -7.02 20.46 1.60
C ILE A 231 -7.99 21.08 2.62
N ILE A 232 -8.88 21.99 2.22
CA ILE A 232 -9.84 22.59 3.15
C ILE A 232 -11.25 22.05 2.98
N SER A 233 -11.46 21.05 2.11
CA SER A 233 -12.79 20.53 1.77
C SER A 233 -13.48 19.82 2.94
N ASN A 234 -12.74 19.07 3.74
CA ASN A 234 -13.21 18.41 4.96
C ASN A 234 -12.02 18.09 5.90
N PRO A 235 -12.27 17.70 7.16
CA PRO A 235 -11.21 17.41 8.14
C PRO A 235 -10.24 16.28 7.75
N GLY A 236 -10.72 15.26 7.04
CA GLY A 236 -9.89 14.14 6.61
C GLY A 236 -8.88 14.59 5.56
N GLU A 237 -9.34 15.29 4.52
CA GLU A 237 -8.44 15.81 3.47
C GLU A 237 -7.47 16.85 4.00
N TYR A 238 -7.93 17.68 4.93
CA TYR A 238 -7.08 18.60 5.67
C TYR A 238 -5.92 17.89 6.37
N TRP A 239 -6.20 16.77 7.03
CA TRP A 239 -5.18 15.96 7.67
C TRP A 239 -4.28 15.24 6.65
N ALA A 240 -4.85 14.65 5.60
CA ALA A 240 -4.14 13.82 4.63
C ALA A 240 -3.21 14.64 3.72
N GLU A 241 -3.68 15.75 3.15
CA GLU A 241 -2.88 16.67 2.34
C GLU A 241 -1.75 17.31 3.16
N ALA A 242 -2.04 17.72 4.41
CA ALA A 242 -1.01 18.24 5.29
C ALA A 242 0.01 17.17 5.70
N SER A 243 -0.41 15.90 5.82
CA SER A 243 0.50 14.77 6.04
C SER A 243 1.41 14.54 4.84
N GLN A 244 0.89 14.62 3.61
CA GLN A 244 1.74 14.60 2.41
C GLN A 244 2.75 15.75 2.44
N ALA A 245 2.34 16.97 2.74
CA ALA A 245 3.25 18.10 2.87
C ALA A 245 4.30 17.90 3.99
N TRP A 246 3.90 17.31 5.13
CA TRP A 246 4.77 17.02 6.28
C TRP A 246 5.92 16.07 5.94
N PHE A 247 5.66 15.13 5.03
CA PHE A 247 6.66 14.21 4.48
C PHE A 247 7.23 14.64 3.13
N GLU A 248 6.86 15.83 2.64
CA GLU A 248 7.26 16.36 1.33
C GLU A 248 6.89 15.44 0.16
N ALA A 249 5.73 14.79 0.26
CA ALA A 249 5.27 13.76 -0.66
C ALA A 249 4.26 14.26 -1.70
N THR A 250 4.25 15.56 -1.99
CA THR A 250 3.42 16.18 -3.03
C THR A 250 4.13 17.36 -3.67
N MET A 251 3.87 17.56 -4.96
CA MET A 251 4.26 18.74 -5.73
C MET A 251 3.07 19.56 -6.21
N ARG A 252 1.86 19.18 -5.81
CA ARG A 252 0.62 19.82 -6.24
C ARG A 252 0.46 21.21 -5.64
N ASP A 253 -0.10 22.11 -6.44
CA ASP A 253 -0.53 23.45 -6.00
C ASP A 253 -2.05 23.56 -5.97
N ASP A 254 -2.72 22.86 -6.88
CA ASP A 254 -4.15 22.94 -7.17
C ASP A 254 -5.02 22.42 -6.02
N VAL A 255 -4.57 21.38 -5.32
CA VAL A 255 -5.32 20.72 -4.23
C VAL A 255 -4.84 21.13 -2.82
N THR A 256 -3.56 21.45 -2.67
CA THR A 256 -2.91 21.74 -1.37
C THR A 256 -2.86 23.23 -1.01
N SER A 257 -3.31 24.13 -1.88
CA SER A 257 -2.96 25.56 -1.82
C SER A 257 -1.44 25.84 -1.80
N GLY A 258 -0.65 25.01 -2.50
CA GLY A 258 0.80 25.12 -2.58
C GLY A 258 1.56 24.59 -1.36
N LEU A 259 0.89 23.89 -0.45
CA LEU A 259 1.49 23.29 0.74
C LEU A 259 2.28 22.03 0.37
N LYS A 260 3.60 22.17 0.16
CA LYS A 260 4.47 21.07 -0.33
C LYS A 260 5.58 20.62 0.63
N THR A 261 5.74 21.31 1.76
CA THR A 261 6.85 21.05 2.69
C THR A 261 6.42 21.16 4.13
N ARG A 262 7.10 20.41 5.00
CA ARG A 262 6.91 20.49 6.45
C ARG A 262 7.06 21.91 6.97
N ASP A 263 8.05 22.64 6.48
CA ASP A 263 8.27 24.02 6.91
C ASP A 263 7.17 24.96 6.41
N ALA A 264 6.58 24.69 5.24
CA ALA A 264 5.38 25.40 4.81
C ALA A 264 4.19 25.12 5.74
N VAL A 265 4.00 23.86 6.19
CA VAL A 265 2.98 23.54 7.21
C VAL A 265 3.23 24.33 8.51
N LYS A 266 4.46 24.29 9.03
CA LYS A 266 4.84 25.01 10.26
C LYS A 266 4.58 26.51 10.18
N ARG A 267 4.78 27.13 9.01
CA ARG A 267 4.55 28.56 8.79
C ARG A 267 3.08 28.91 8.58
N ALA A 268 2.39 28.15 7.74
CA ALA A 268 1.00 28.43 7.37
C ALA A 268 0.03 28.09 8.50
N ASP A 269 0.26 26.96 9.18
CA ASP A 269 -0.67 26.41 10.16
C ASP A 269 0.07 25.76 11.36
N PRO A 270 0.54 26.59 12.32
CA PRO A 270 1.31 26.10 13.46
C PRO A 270 0.54 25.13 14.38
N TRP A 271 -0.80 25.22 14.43
CA TRP A 271 -1.60 24.28 15.22
C TRP A 271 -1.61 22.91 14.55
N LEU A 272 -1.86 22.84 13.25
CA LEU A 272 -1.77 21.60 12.48
C LEU A 272 -0.37 20.98 12.57
N ALA A 273 0.68 21.80 12.47
CA ALA A 273 2.06 21.34 12.61
C ALA A 273 2.32 20.70 13.99
N SER A 274 1.71 21.22 15.06
CA SER A 274 1.80 20.63 16.40
C SER A 274 1.11 19.26 16.47
N LEU A 275 -0.06 19.12 15.84
CA LEU A 275 -0.77 17.83 15.74
C LEU A 275 0.05 16.80 14.96
N LEU A 276 0.56 17.17 13.79
CA LEU A 276 1.42 16.31 12.97
C LEU A 276 2.69 15.91 13.71
N THR A 277 3.30 16.83 14.48
CA THR A 277 4.48 16.52 15.31
C THR A 277 4.14 15.50 16.41
N ARG A 278 2.97 15.60 17.04
CA ARG A 278 2.52 14.62 18.06
C ARG A 278 2.29 13.22 17.49
N VAL A 279 1.85 13.13 16.23
CA VAL A 279 1.53 11.86 15.56
C VAL A 279 2.74 11.24 14.87
N TYR A 280 3.45 12.04 14.06
CA TYR A 280 4.52 11.58 13.18
C TYR A 280 5.92 11.99 13.64
N GLY A 281 6.03 12.83 14.68
CA GLY A 281 7.30 13.43 15.07
C GLY A 281 7.84 14.43 14.04
N ASP A 282 9.04 14.96 14.32
CA ASP A 282 9.77 15.86 13.44
C ASP A 282 11.04 15.20 12.86
N GLY A 283 10.95 13.89 12.58
CA GLY A 283 12.07 13.09 12.08
C GLY A 283 12.62 13.57 10.73
N PRO A 284 13.88 13.23 10.39
CA PRO A 284 14.55 13.78 9.22
C PRO A 284 14.02 13.24 7.89
N TRP A 285 13.30 12.11 7.90
CA TRP A 285 12.83 11.48 6.67
C TRP A 285 11.85 12.39 5.90
N ARG A 286 12.04 12.42 4.58
CA ARG A 286 11.15 12.99 3.56
C ARG A 286 11.00 11.95 2.46
N TYR A 287 9.85 11.91 1.80
CA TYR A 287 9.56 10.91 0.79
C TYR A 287 10.58 10.94 -0.35
N TRP A 288 11.09 12.14 -0.73
CA TRP A 288 12.15 12.30 -1.73
C TRP A 288 13.45 11.56 -1.43
N HIS A 289 13.75 11.22 -0.17
CA HIS A 289 14.92 10.43 0.18
C HIS A 289 14.83 8.99 -0.38
N THR A 290 13.60 8.52 -0.60
CA THR A 290 13.31 7.11 -0.90
C THR A 290 12.32 6.93 -2.06
N CYS A 291 11.92 8.03 -2.70
CA CYS A 291 11.04 8.04 -3.85
C CYS A 291 11.71 7.29 -5.02
N PRO A 292 11.08 6.24 -5.58
CA PRO A 292 11.74 5.34 -6.52
C PRO A 292 12.09 6.00 -7.86
N ARG A 293 11.31 7.01 -8.27
CA ARG A 293 11.49 7.82 -9.48
C ARG A 293 11.03 9.25 -9.20
N PRO A 294 11.49 10.25 -9.95
CA PRO A 294 11.00 11.62 -9.79
C PRO A 294 9.47 11.68 -9.91
N PHE A 295 8.84 12.56 -9.13
CA PHE A 295 7.51 13.02 -9.50
C PHE A 295 7.57 13.70 -10.87
N THR A 296 6.48 13.65 -11.63
CA THR A 296 6.39 14.23 -12.96
C THR A 296 6.92 15.67 -12.97
N GLY A 297 8.05 15.88 -13.67
CA GLY A 297 8.62 17.20 -13.93
C GLY A 297 9.58 17.78 -12.87
N ASP A 298 9.93 17.08 -11.77
CA ASP A 298 10.85 17.62 -10.75
C ASP A 298 12.03 16.68 -10.45
N GLU A 299 12.85 16.47 -11.47
CA GLU A 299 14.10 15.71 -11.38
C GLU A 299 15.09 16.35 -10.39
N ALA A 300 15.11 17.69 -10.29
CA ALA A 300 16.07 18.39 -9.43
C ALA A 300 15.84 18.13 -7.95
N ARG A 301 14.58 18.22 -7.47
CA ARG A 301 14.24 17.91 -6.08
C ARG A 301 14.43 16.44 -5.76
N TRP A 302 14.13 15.56 -6.72
CA TRP A 302 14.43 14.13 -6.58
C TRP A 302 15.92 13.87 -6.38
N GLN A 303 16.78 14.43 -7.23
CA GLN A 303 18.24 14.29 -7.11
C GLN A 303 18.77 14.87 -5.78
N ALA A 304 18.27 16.03 -5.36
CA ALA A 304 18.65 16.64 -4.08
C ALA A 304 18.25 15.78 -2.88
N GLY A 305 17.03 15.21 -2.89
CA GLY A 305 16.56 14.31 -1.85
C GLY A 305 17.41 13.03 -1.76
N ARG A 306 17.81 12.46 -2.91
CA ARG A 306 18.71 11.29 -2.91
C ARG A 306 20.11 11.60 -2.39
N ALA A 307 20.62 12.81 -2.58
CA ALA A 307 21.93 13.20 -2.06
C ALA A 307 21.99 13.25 -0.51
N LEU A 308 20.84 13.39 0.16
CA LEU A 308 20.73 13.55 1.61
C LEU A 308 20.57 12.26 2.42
N GLY A 309 20.55 11.09 1.75
CA GLY A 309 20.39 9.81 2.43
C GLY A 309 20.18 8.61 1.51
N GLY A 310 20.52 8.73 0.23
CA GLY A 310 20.26 7.70 -0.76
C GLY A 310 21.09 6.45 -0.53
N ARG A 311 20.49 5.44 0.11
CA ARG A 311 20.56 4.07 -0.42
C ARG A 311 19.50 3.12 0.14
N THR A 312 18.94 2.40 -0.84
CA THR A 312 18.21 1.13 -0.78
C THR A 312 16.99 1.10 0.13
N VAL A 313 15.80 1.08 -0.49
CA VAL A 313 14.66 0.32 0.04
C VAL A 313 15.23 -1.02 0.51
N PRO A 314 15.30 -1.30 1.81
CA PRO A 314 15.83 -2.57 2.31
C PRO A 314 15.09 -3.71 1.63
N PRO A 315 15.74 -4.83 1.32
CA PRO A 315 15.01 -6.01 0.88
C PRO A 315 13.97 -6.33 1.96
N VAL A 316 12.69 -6.22 1.61
CA VAL A 316 11.63 -6.75 2.48
C VAL A 316 11.92 -8.22 2.64
N ALA A 317 11.92 -8.68 3.89
CA ALA A 317 12.01 -10.10 4.17
C ALA A 317 10.97 -10.80 3.29
N PRO A 318 11.37 -11.69 2.35
CA PRO A 318 10.40 -12.40 1.55
C PRO A 318 9.42 -13.05 2.50
N TYR A 319 8.13 -12.94 2.22
CA TYR A 319 7.11 -13.64 2.97
C TYR A 319 7.52 -15.11 3.04
N GLN A 320 7.97 -15.55 4.23
CA GLN A 320 8.08 -16.97 4.51
C GLN A 320 6.64 -17.42 4.69
N ALA A 321 6.12 -18.16 3.72
CA ALA A 321 4.90 -18.92 3.91
C ALA A 321 5.07 -19.72 5.19
N VAL A 322 4.45 -19.24 6.28
CA VAL A 322 4.42 -19.99 7.51
C VAL A 322 3.55 -21.19 7.18
N GLY A 323 4.20 -22.32 6.94
CA GLY A 323 3.51 -23.58 6.74
C GLY A 323 2.58 -23.79 7.92
N GLY A 324 1.28 -23.92 7.63
CA GLY A 324 0.28 -24.19 8.65
C GLY A 324 -0.22 -22.96 9.39
N ALA A 325 -1.04 -22.16 8.74
CA ALA A 325 -2.33 -21.75 9.30
C ALA A 325 -3.19 -21.24 8.14
N GLU A 326 -4.37 -21.84 7.95
CA GLU A 326 -5.47 -21.11 7.34
C GLU A 326 -5.66 -19.83 8.17
N LEU A 327 -5.12 -18.70 7.71
CA LEU A 327 -5.62 -17.42 8.17
C LEU A 327 -6.96 -17.24 7.49
N GLY A 328 -7.97 -17.76 8.18
CA GLY A 328 -9.36 -17.56 7.88
C GLY A 328 -9.58 -16.09 7.53
N TRP A 329 -10.28 -15.91 6.42
CA TRP A 329 -10.94 -14.68 6.03
C TRP A 329 -11.46 -13.95 7.28
N PRO A 330 -11.10 -12.68 7.56
CA PRO A 330 -11.90 -11.90 8.49
C PRO A 330 -13.31 -11.89 7.88
N ALA A 331 -14.22 -12.61 8.55
CA ALA A 331 -15.62 -12.67 8.17
C ALA A 331 -16.07 -11.27 7.78
N GLN A 332 -16.72 -11.16 6.62
CA GLN A 332 -17.57 -10.01 6.39
C GLN A 332 -18.48 -9.93 7.61
N ALA A 333 -18.34 -8.89 8.42
CA ALA A 333 -19.41 -8.49 9.30
C ALA A 333 -20.53 -8.05 8.36
N GLY A 334 -21.36 -9.01 7.94
CA GLY A 334 -22.70 -8.74 7.45
C GLY A 334 -23.56 -8.24 8.61
N PRO A 335 -24.68 -7.60 8.26
CA PRO A 335 -25.15 -6.31 8.78
C PRO A 335 -25.17 -6.13 10.30
#